data_AF-A0A7D3VQ91-F1
#
_entry.id   AF-A0A7D3VQ91-F1
#
_cell.length_a   1.000
_cell.length_b   1.000
_cell.length_c   1.000
_cell.angle_alpha   90.00
_cell.angle_beta   90.00
_cell.angle_gamma   90.00
#
_symmetry.space_group_name_H-M   'P 1'
#
loop_
_entity.id
_entity.type
_entity.pdbx_description
1 polymer ?
#
loop_
_entity_poly.entity_id
_entity_poly.type
_entity_poly.pdbx_seq_one_letter_code
_entity_poly.pdbx_strand_id
1 'polypeptide(L)'
;MRAQLGKRRPQHRRPRSATKPTPLSYRPCNAVSGNPFEWGGASLAGPGAEDAVRHLITDALTRGREHAIELVLTRPDACRLLGIAADDLQNERVPGLTLTDDAQQADAHLRRPGFSRRLLITYDGRDENPHSQTQQAERSAVLTVATTTRPSAQISADGEIAPCPPSRRTTAEPHTRVQLLPRPDAREQLLALPTLGRRRRFER
;
A
#
# COMPACT_ATOMS: atom_id res chain seq x y z
N MET A 1 62.45 34.90 19.47
CA MET A 1 61.93 33.55 19.17
C MET A 1 61.27 32.98 20.42
N ARG A 2 59.93 32.91 20.48
CA ARG A 2 59.17 32.25 21.57
C ARG A 2 58.15 31.32 20.93
N ALA A 3 58.31 30.01 21.12
CA ALA A 3 57.40 28.98 20.63
C ALA A 3 56.29 28.75 21.66
N GLN A 4 55.02 28.89 21.23
CA GLN A 4 53.85 28.53 22.04
C GLN A 4 53.52 27.05 21.82
N LEU A 5 53.65 26.25 22.89
CA LEU A 5 53.28 24.84 22.92
C LEU A 5 51.79 24.71 23.29
N GLY A 6 50.93 24.50 22.30
CA GLY A 6 49.49 24.30 22.48
C GLY A 6 49.16 22.93 23.08
N LYS A 7 48.63 22.92 24.31
CA LYS A 7 48.15 21.72 25.01
C LYS A 7 46.86 21.20 24.36
N ARG A 8 46.95 20.10 23.61
CA ARG A 8 45.77 19.34 23.13
C ARG A 8 45.14 18.58 24.30
N ARG A 9 43.86 18.86 24.58
CA ARG A 9 43.05 18.11 25.55
C ARG A 9 42.58 16.79 24.93
N PRO A 10 42.55 15.68 25.69
CA PRO A 10 42.04 14.40 25.22
C PRO A 10 40.52 14.45 25.07
N GLN A 11 40.01 14.08 23.89
CA GLN A 11 38.58 13.92 23.66
C GLN A 11 38.12 12.59 24.28
N HIS A 12 37.34 12.67 25.35
CA HIS A 12 36.60 11.53 25.88
C HIS A 12 35.55 11.09 24.86
N ARG A 13 35.83 10.00 24.12
CA ARG A 13 34.82 9.24 23.38
C ARG A 13 33.82 8.66 24.39
N ARG A 14 32.60 9.22 24.43
CA ARG A 14 31.49 8.59 25.14
C ARG A 14 31.14 7.26 24.46
N PRO A 15 30.92 6.17 25.21
CA PRO A 15 30.41 4.92 24.64
C PRO A 15 29.01 5.17 24.08
N ARG A 16 28.82 4.86 22.79
CA ARG A 16 27.51 4.82 22.15
C ARG A 16 26.69 3.74 22.88
N SER A 17 25.70 4.16 23.66
CA SER A 17 24.69 3.29 24.22
C SER A 17 24.02 2.54 23.05
N ALA A 18 24.20 1.23 23.00
CA ALA A 18 23.50 0.38 22.05
C ALA A 18 22.01 0.44 22.35
N THR A 19 21.27 1.21 21.54
CA THR A 19 19.82 1.24 21.58
C THR A 19 19.34 -0.15 21.21
N LYS A 20 18.83 -0.91 22.19
CA LYS A 20 18.17 -2.19 21.93
C LYS A 20 17.03 -1.90 20.95
N PRO A 21 16.98 -2.54 19.77
CA PRO A 21 15.86 -2.38 18.86
C PRO A 21 14.60 -2.83 19.60
N THR A 22 13.65 -1.91 19.76
CA THR A 22 12.33 -2.23 20.27
C THR A 22 11.77 -3.37 19.43
N PRO A 23 11.38 -4.51 20.02
CA PRO A 23 10.76 -5.58 19.26
C PRO A 23 9.50 -5.01 18.61
N LEU A 24 9.53 -4.92 17.29
CA LEU A 24 8.34 -4.64 16.50
C LEU A 24 7.32 -5.70 16.92
N SER A 25 6.25 -5.27 17.58
CA SER A 25 5.14 -6.13 17.99
C SER A 25 4.55 -6.73 16.71
N TYR A 26 4.96 -7.95 16.41
CA TYR A 26 4.54 -8.66 15.22
C TYR A 26 3.10 -9.12 15.44
N ARG A 27 2.13 -8.35 14.94
CA ARG A 27 0.74 -8.81 14.89
C ARG A 27 0.63 -9.86 13.77
N PRO A 28 0.13 -11.08 14.06
CA PRO A 28 -0.11 -12.07 13.03
C PRO A 28 -1.06 -11.49 11.98
N CYS A 29 -0.60 -11.48 10.74
CA CYS A 29 -1.27 -10.85 9.62
C CYS A 29 -2.44 -11.73 9.14
N ASN A 30 -3.67 -11.40 9.51
CA ASN A 30 -4.89 -11.92 8.88
C ASN A 30 -5.13 -11.27 7.49
N ALA A 31 -4.05 -10.94 6.78
CA ALA A 31 -3.91 -9.84 5.82
C ALA A 31 -4.60 -10.01 4.46
N VAL A 32 -5.49 -10.99 4.29
CA VAL A 32 -6.18 -11.12 2.98
C VAL A 32 -7.66 -11.47 3.04
N SER A 33 -8.20 -11.87 4.19
CA SER A 33 -9.65 -12.03 4.36
C SER A 33 -10.29 -10.93 5.20
N GLY A 34 -9.49 -10.11 5.87
CA GLY A 34 -9.98 -9.03 6.72
C GLY A 34 -9.95 -7.68 6.04
N ASN A 35 -10.54 -6.73 6.73
CA ASN A 35 -10.59 -5.34 6.34
C ASN A 35 -9.15 -4.74 6.36
N PRO A 36 -8.62 -4.21 5.24
CA PRO A 36 -7.25 -3.67 5.19
C PRO A 36 -7.02 -2.51 6.16
N PHE A 37 -8.10 -1.86 6.63
CA PHE A 37 -8.06 -0.82 7.65
C PHE A 37 -7.79 -1.34 9.06
N GLU A 38 -7.98 -2.63 9.34
CA GLU A 38 -7.75 -3.22 10.67
C GLU A 38 -6.28 -3.55 10.94
N TRP A 39 -5.46 -3.64 9.88
CA TRP A 39 -4.05 -4.04 9.99
C TRP A 39 -3.10 -2.86 10.11
N GLY A 40 -3.57 -1.63 9.84
CA GLY A 40 -2.73 -0.43 9.82
C GLY A 40 -1.70 -0.41 8.69
N GLY A 41 -1.78 -1.37 7.77
CA GLY A 41 -0.90 -1.57 6.63
C GLY A 41 -0.63 -3.05 6.34
N ALA A 42 -0.39 -3.40 5.09
CA ALA A 42 0.02 -4.74 4.68
C ALA A 42 1.04 -4.65 3.53
N SER A 43 1.93 -5.64 3.45
CA SER A 43 2.91 -5.76 2.39
C SER A 43 2.87 -7.17 1.79
N LEU A 44 2.54 -7.26 0.50
CA LEU A 44 2.36 -8.52 -0.23
C LEU A 44 3.54 -8.73 -1.17
N ALA A 45 4.13 -9.93 -1.17
CA ALA A 45 5.16 -10.32 -2.13
C ALA A 45 4.84 -11.67 -2.77
N GLY A 46 5.63 -12.06 -3.78
CA GLY A 46 5.46 -13.33 -4.47
C GLY A 46 4.74 -13.20 -5.81
N PRO A 47 4.74 -14.29 -6.61
CA PRO A 47 4.28 -14.25 -8.00
C PRO A 47 2.79 -13.89 -8.14
N GLY A 48 1.94 -14.20 -7.17
CA GLY A 48 0.52 -13.83 -7.21
C GLY A 48 0.19 -12.49 -6.55
N ALA A 49 1.17 -11.76 -6.01
CA ALA A 49 0.90 -10.55 -5.22
C ALA A 49 0.23 -9.45 -6.04
N GLU A 50 0.73 -9.18 -7.25
CA GLU A 50 0.13 -8.16 -8.11
C GLU A 50 -1.30 -8.55 -8.55
N ASP A 51 -1.54 -9.82 -8.87
CA ASP A 51 -2.88 -10.31 -9.26
C ASP A 51 -3.88 -10.24 -8.09
N ALA A 52 -3.42 -10.51 -6.87
CA ALA A 52 -4.23 -10.37 -5.67
C ALA A 52 -4.59 -8.89 -5.42
N VAL A 53 -3.63 -7.98 -5.58
CA VAL A 53 -3.87 -6.53 -5.46
C VAL A 53 -4.84 -6.03 -6.51
N ARG A 54 -4.70 -6.49 -7.77
CA ARG A 54 -5.66 -6.20 -8.84
C ARG A 54 -7.07 -6.64 -8.47
N HIS A 55 -7.22 -7.88 -7.99
CA HIS A 55 -8.52 -8.37 -7.54
C HIS A 55 -9.10 -7.48 -6.43
N LEU A 56 -8.29 -7.13 -5.41
CA LEU A 56 -8.71 -6.26 -4.31
C LEU A 56 -9.16 -4.88 -4.80
N ILE A 57 -8.42 -4.27 -5.73
CA ILE A 57 -8.80 -2.99 -6.34
C ILE A 57 -10.17 -3.09 -6.99
N THR A 58 -10.37 -4.07 -7.85
CA THR A 58 -11.61 -4.20 -8.61
C THR A 58 -12.79 -4.55 -7.73
N ASP A 59 -12.60 -5.43 -6.74
CA ASP A 59 -13.62 -5.77 -5.76
C ASP A 59 -14.03 -4.54 -4.93
N ALA A 60 -13.05 -3.76 -4.46
CA ALA A 60 -13.30 -2.53 -3.71
C ALA A 60 -14.02 -1.46 -4.54
N LEU A 61 -13.70 -1.29 -5.82
CA LEU A 61 -14.41 -0.33 -6.69
C LEU A 61 -15.82 -0.79 -7.08
N THR A 62 -16.03 -2.11 -7.18
CA THR A 62 -17.33 -2.69 -7.55
C THR A 62 -18.29 -2.68 -6.36
N ARG A 63 -17.81 -3.08 -5.16
CA ARG A 63 -18.61 -3.15 -3.92
C ARG A 63 -18.62 -1.85 -3.12
N GLY A 64 -17.62 -0.99 -3.29
CA GLY A 64 -17.43 0.26 -2.54
C GLY A 64 -18.51 1.33 -2.73
N ARG A 65 -19.62 1.01 -3.40
CA ARG A 65 -20.84 1.85 -3.33
C ARG A 65 -21.51 1.77 -1.96
N GLU A 66 -21.35 0.65 -1.25
CA GLU A 66 -21.94 0.44 0.07
C GLU A 66 -21.03 0.92 1.20
N HIS A 67 -19.72 0.96 0.94
CA HIS A 67 -18.70 1.39 1.89
C HIS A 67 -17.87 2.48 1.24
N ALA A 68 -17.89 3.69 1.81
CA ALA A 68 -17.14 4.84 1.31
C ALA A 68 -15.62 4.62 1.42
N ILE A 69 -15.08 3.78 0.53
CA ILE A 69 -13.67 3.46 0.38
C ILE A 69 -13.18 4.21 -0.85
N GLU A 70 -12.12 4.97 -0.67
CA GLU A 70 -11.41 5.66 -1.72
C GLU A 70 -10.04 5.00 -1.89
N LEU A 71 -9.80 4.41 -3.07
CA LEU A 71 -8.51 3.89 -3.46
C LEU A 71 -7.64 5.02 -4.00
N VAL A 72 -6.40 5.07 -3.53
CA VAL A 72 -5.41 6.06 -3.95
C VAL A 72 -4.25 5.31 -4.60
N LEU A 73 -3.91 5.65 -5.83
CA LEU A 73 -2.76 5.12 -6.54
C LEU A 73 -1.97 6.25 -7.19
N THR A 74 -0.66 6.10 -7.28
CA THR A 74 0.12 6.96 -8.17
C THR A 74 -0.11 6.55 -9.63
N ARG A 75 0.04 7.47 -10.58
CA ARG A 75 -0.07 7.16 -12.02
C ARG A 75 0.90 6.05 -12.46
N PRO A 76 2.18 6.05 -12.03
CA PRO A 76 3.08 4.92 -12.32
C PRO A 76 2.55 3.58 -11.80
N ASP A 77 2.03 3.54 -10.57
CA ASP A 77 1.53 2.31 -9.96
C ASP A 77 0.24 1.83 -10.64
N ALA A 78 -0.65 2.76 -10.99
CA ALA A 78 -1.88 2.47 -11.74
C ALA A 78 -1.57 1.93 -13.14
N CYS A 79 -0.58 2.50 -13.83
CA CYS A 79 -0.12 1.98 -15.12
C CYS A 79 0.40 0.55 -14.99
N ARG A 80 1.23 0.29 -13.97
CA ARG A 80 1.79 -1.04 -13.72
C ARG A 80 0.74 -2.06 -13.32
N LEU A 81 -0.10 -1.76 -12.33
CA LEU A 81 -1.11 -2.67 -11.80
C LEU A 81 -2.26 -2.90 -12.76
N LEU A 82 -2.79 -1.84 -13.35
CA LEU A 82 -4.09 -1.85 -14.05
C LEU A 82 -3.95 -1.64 -15.56
N GLY A 83 -2.75 -1.34 -16.08
CA GLY A 83 -2.57 -1.09 -17.51
C GLY A 83 -3.22 0.21 -18.01
N ILE A 84 -3.42 1.16 -17.11
CA ILE A 84 -3.96 2.50 -17.41
C ILE A 84 -2.80 3.36 -17.91
N ALA A 85 -2.86 3.84 -19.15
CA ALA A 85 -1.88 4.79 -19.66
C ALA A 85 -1.96 6.14 -18.92
N ALA A 86 -0.91 6.96 -18.98
CA ALA A 86 -0.93 8.29 -18.33
C ALA A 86 -2.06 9.19 -18.83
N ASP A 87 -2.49 8.99 -20.08
CA ASP A 87 -3.57 9.72 -20.74
C ASP A 87 -4.95 9.08 -20.55
N ASP A 88 -4.99 7.80 -20.15
CA ASP A 88 -6.23 7.14 -19.78
C ASP A 88 -6.79 7.81 -18.51
N LEU A 89 -8.11 8.00 -18.47
CA LEU A 89 -8.84 8.58 -17.33
C LEU A 89 -8.54 10.06 -17.00
N GLN A 90 -7.83 10.81 -17.85
CA GLN A 90 -7.67 12.26 -17.65
C GLN A 90 -9.02 13.01 -17.60
N ASN A 91 -9.95 12.61 -18.47
CA ASN A 91 -11.30 13.18 -18.55
C ASN A 91 -12.39 12.27 -17.97
N GLU A 92 -12.04 11.04 -17.63
CA GLU A 92 -12.97 10.02 -17.15
C GLU A 92 -12.59 9.60 -15.73
N ARG A 93 -13.37 10.05 -14.74
CA ARG A 93 -13.14 9.66 -13.35
C ARG A 93 -13.96 8.42 -13.00
N VAL A 94 -13.28 7.39 -12.52
CA VAL A 94 -13.89 6.21 -11.89
C VAL A 94 -14.23 6.56 -10.44
N PRO A 95 -15.50 6.49 -10.01
CA PRO A 95 -15.88 6.74 -8.62
C PRO A 95 -15.11 5.83 -7.65
N GLY A 96 -14.60 6.40 -6.56
CA GLY A 96 -13.83 5.66 -5.56
C GLY A 96 -12.36 5.43 -5.93
N LEU A 97 -11.90 5.86 -7.11
CA LEU A 97 -10.49 5.81 -7.50
C LEU A 97 -9.92 7.22 -7.65
N THR A 98 -8.83 7.50 -6.94
CA THR A 98 -8.05 8.73 -7.03
C THR A 98 -6.65 8.40 -7.54
N LEU A 99 -6.26 9.05 -8.64
CA LEU A 99 -4.92 8.96 -9.21
C LEU A 99 -4.11 10.22 -8.87
N THR A 100 -2.91 10.04 -8.33
CA THR A 100 -1.96 11.13 -8.03
C THR A 100 -0.72 11.02 -8.91
N ASP A 101 0.01 12.13 -9.08
CA ASP A 101 1.17 12.12 -9.97
C ASP A 101 2.39 11.44 -9.32
N ASP A 102 2.52 11.55 -7.99
CA ASP A 102 3.63 11.00 -7.22
C ASP A 102 3.19 10.55 -5.80
N ALA A 103 4.13 9.95 -5.07
CA ALA A 103 3.94 9.45 -3.71
C ALA A 103 3.68 10.58 -2.69
N GLN A 104 4.32 11.74 -2.85
CA GLN A 104 4.12 12.87 -1.94
C GLN A 104 2.70 13.40 -2.03
N GLN A 105 2.13 13.48 -3.23
CA GLN A 105 0.72 13.82 -3.45
C GLN A 105 -0.21 12.75 -2.88
N ALA A 106 0.10 11.46 -3.06
CA ALA A 106 -0.68 10.37 -2.49
C ALA A 106 -0.74 10.45 -0.95
N ASP A 107 0.41 10.65 -0.32
CA ASP A 107 0.52 10.81 1.14
C ASP A 107 -0.20 12.06 1.63
N ALA A 108 -0.03 13.19 0.93
CA ALA A 108 -0.75 14.42 1.25
C ALA A 108 -2.27 14.19 1.16
N HIS A 109 -2.73 13.40 0.19
CA HIS A 109 -4.14 13.06 0.02
C HIS A 109 -4.66 12.15 1.14
N LEU A 110 -3.88 11.16 1.58
CA LEU A 110 -4.24 10.32 2.73
C LEU A 110 -4.45 11.12 4.01
N ARG A 111 -3.68 12.19 4.21
CA ARG A 111 -3.76 13.04 5.44
C ARG A 111 -4.93 14.02 5.46
N ARG A 112 -5.54 14.29 4.30
CA ARG A 112 -6.67 15.24 4.24
C ARG A 112 -7.81 14.74 5.14
N PRO A 113 -8.47 15.60 5.92
CA PRO A 113 -9.68 15.18 6.62
C PRO A 113 -10.75 14.73 5.62
N GLY A 114 -11.51 13.70 5.98
CA GLY A 114 -12.54 13.12 5.10
C GLY A 114 -13.44 12.12 5.82
N PHE A 115 -14.59 11.87 5.20
CA PHE A 115 -15.56 10.89 5.68
C PHE A 115 -15.28 9.47 5.16
N SER A 116 -14.57 9.36 4.04
CA SER A 116 -14.20 8.09 3.42
C SER A 116 -12.99 7.45 4.10
N ARG A 117 -12.96 6.12 4.11
CA ARG A 117 -11.75 5.36 4.42
C ARG A 117 -10.86 5.35 3.17
N ARG A 118 -9.55 5.55 3.31
CA ARG A 118 -8.63 5.68 2.18
C ARG A 118 -7.56 4.59 2.18
N LEU A 119 -7.51 3.83 1.10
CA LEU A 119 -6.49 2.79 0.91
C LEU A 119 -5.50 3.25 -0.16
N LEU A 120 -4.27 3.53 0.24
CA LEU A 120 -3.16 3.75 -0.68
C LEU A 120 -2.58 2.41 -1.11
N ILE A 121 -2.43 2.22 -2.42
CA ILE A 121 -1.77 1.05 -2.99
C ILE A 121 -0.52 1.51 -3.71
N THR A 122 0.63 0.94 -3.33
CA THR A 122 1.94 1.36 -3.82
C THR A 122 2.86 0.15 -4.02
N TYR A 123 3.89 0.28 -4.86
CA TYR A 123 5.01 -0.67 -4.88
C TYR A 123 6.08 -0.24 -3.88
N ASP A 124 6.92 -1.18 -3.41
CA ASP A 124 8.08 -0.74 -2.64
C ASP A 124 9.02 0.11 -3.51
N GLY A 125 9.03 1.40 -3.22
CA GLY A 125 9.71 2.42 -3.99
C GLY A 125 10.57 3.23 -3.05
N ARG A 126 11.70 2.66 -2.63
CA ARG A 126 12.88 3.30 -2.01
C ARG A 126 12.72 4.14 -0.73
N ASP A 127 11.52 4.53 -0.31
CA ASP A 127 11.35 5.26 0.95
C ASP A 127 11.19 4.28 2.12
N GLU A 128 12.18 4.28 3.01
CA GLU A 128 12.35 3.27 4.08
C GLU A 128 11.26 3.28 5.16
N ASN A 129 10.18 4.06 5.07
CA ASN A 129 9.19 4.11 6.16
C ASN A 129 7.77 4.55 5.79
N PRO A 130 7.03 3.85 4.90
CA PRO A 130 5.59 4.11 4.72
C PRO A 130 4.77 3.78 5.98
N HIS A 131 5.34 3.03 6.94
CA HIS A 131 4.65 2.56 8.14
C HIS A 131 4.74 3.52 9.33
N SER A 132 5.56 4.57 9.25
CA SER A 132 5.83 5.45 10.41
C SER A 132 4.82 6.61 10.57
N GLN A 133 3.83 6.75 9.67
CA GLN A 133 3.06 7.99 9.53
C GLN A 133 1.54 7.89 9.64
N THR A 134 0.98 6.75 10.05
CA THR A 134 -0.47 6.58 10.23
C THR A 134 -0.88 6.79 11.69
N GLN A 135 -0.69 7.99 12.25
CA GLN A 135 -1.41 8.39 13.48
C GLN A 135 -2.91 8.67 13.24
N GLN A 136 -3.36 8.71 11.97
CA GLN A 136 -4.79 8.67 11.58
C GLN A 136 -5.29 7.22 11.32
N ALA A 137 -4.75 6.25 12.06
CA ALA A 137 -4.82 4.81 11.80
C ALA A 137 -6.21 4.20 11.51
N GLU A 138 -7.31 4.83 11.94
CA GLU A 138 -8.64 4.23 11.82
C GLU A 138 -9.27 4.38 10.42
N ARG A 139 -8.80 5.34 9.62
CA ARG A 139 -9.43 5.66 8.32
C ARG A 139 -8.49 5.58 7.12
N SER A 140 -7.20 5.40 7.35
CA SER A 140 -6.22 5.31 6.26
C SER A 140 -5.40 4.03 6.41
N ALA A 141 -5.21 3.32 5.31
CA ALA A 141 -4.39 2.12 5.24
C ALA A 141 -3.48 2.17 4.02
N VAL A 142 -2.36 1.44 4.10
CA VAL A 142 -1.39 1.34 3.01
C VAL A 142 -1.19 -0.14 2.67
N LEU A 143 -1.38 -0.48 1.39
CA LEU A 143 -1.10 -1.80 0.84
C LEU A 143 0.11 -1.69 -0.08
N THR A 144 1.20 -2.36 0.27
CA THR A 144 2.45 -2.35 -0.49
C THR A 144 2.60 -3.65 -1.26
N VAL A 145 2.94 -3.57 -2.55
CA VAL A 145 3.46 -4.72 -3.30
C VAL A 145 4.99 -4.71 -3.13
N ALA A 146 5.48 -5.58 -2.26
CA ALA A 146 6.90 -5.70 -1.95
C ALA A 146 7.66 -6.43 -3.06
N THR A 147 8.76 -5.81 -3.48
CA THR A 147 9.72 -6.39 -4.42
C THR A 147 11.08 -6.66 -3.76
N THR A 148 11.41 -5.89 -2.71
CA THR A 148 12.70 -5.92 -2.02
C THR A 148 12.58 -5.84 -0.48
N THR A 149 11.51 -5.23 0.02
CA THR A 149 11.22 -5.08 1.45
C THR A 149 10.69 -6.38 2.05
N ARG A 150 10.79 -6.53 3.38
CA ARG A 150 10.25 -7.71 4.09
C ARG A 150 8.72 -7.70 4.01
N PRO A 151 8.10 -8.63 3.27
CA PRO A 151 6.65 -8.65 3.16
C PRO A 151 6.01 -9.13 4.47
N SER A 152 4.78 -8.72 4.70
CA SER A 152 3.93 -9.27 5.75
C SER A 152 3.28 -10.60 5.33
N ALA A 153 3.06 -10.78 4.02
CA ALA A 153 2.54 -12.02 3.45
C ALA A 153 3.14 -12.29 2.07
N GLN A 154 3.34 -13.57 1.76
CA GLN A 154 3.74 -14.04 0.44
C GLN A 154 2.55 -14.74 -0.23
N ILE A 155 2.28 -14.39 -1.49
CA ILE A 155 1.19 -14.92 -2.30
C ILE A 155 1.78 -15.76 -3.44
N SER A 156 1.42 -17.03 -3.49
CA SER A 156 1.83 -17.96 -4.55
C SER A 156 1.13 -17.65 -5.87
N ALA A 157 1.56 -18.28 -6.96
CA ALA A 157 0.94 -18.13 -8.27
C ALA A 157 -0.48 -18.71 -8.34
N ASP A 158 -0.83 -19.59 -7.40
CA ASP A 158 -2.17 -20.19 -7.26
C ASP A 158 -3.03 -19.44 -6.23
N GLY A 159 -2.52 -18.35 -5.68
CA GLY A 159 -3.21 -17.50 -4.72
C GLY A 159 -3.08 -17.96 -3.26
N GLU A 160 -2.22 -18.94 -2.96
CA GLU A 160 -1.97 -19.37 -1.57
C GLU A 160 -1.22 -18.29 -0.79
N ILE A 161 -1.66 -18.03 0.45
CA ILE A 161 -1.10 -17.02 1.34
C ILE A 161 -0.22 -17.70 2.38
N ALA A 162 1.05 -17.31 2.43
CA ALA A 162 1.98 -17.67 3.49
C ALA A 162 2.35 -16.41 4.31
N PRO A 163 2.05 -16.34 5.62
CA PRO A 163 2.47 -15.21 6.45
C PRO A 163 4.00 -15.13 6.59
N CYS A 164 4.55 -13.91 6.67
CA CYS A 164 6.00 -13.67 6.74
C CYS A 164 6.40 -12.77 7.93
N PRO A 165 7.29 -13.22 8.85
CA PRO A 165 7.88 -14.56 8.91
C PRO A 165 6.85 -15.63 9.36
N PRO A 166 7.12 -16.92 9.12
CA PRO A 166 6.24 -18.01 9.53
C PRO A 166 6.05 -17.95 11.06
N SER A 167 4.93 -17.35 11.47
CA SER A 167 4.57 -17.29 12.88
C SER A 167 4.17 -18.69 13.35
N ARG A 168 4.49 -19.02 14.60
CA ARG A 168 4.14 -20.30 15.23
C ARG A 168 2.71 -20.69 14.87
N ARG A 169 2.55 -21.94 14.40
CA ARG A 169 1.29 -22.58 13.98
C ARG A 169 0.11 -22.02 14.77
N THR A 170 -0.63 -21.13 14.14
CA THR A 170 -1.94 -20.71 14.65
C THR A 170 -2.91 -21.80 14.21
N THR A 171 -3.67 -22.37 15.14
CA THR A 171 -4.58 -23.51 14.91
C THR A 171 -5.88 -23.12 14.22
N ALA A 172 -6.12 -21.83 13.97
CA ALA A 172 -7.20 -21.38 13.11
C ALA A 172 -6.77 -21.63 11.66
N GLU A 173 -7.58 -22.36 10.89
CA GLU A 173 -7.37 -22.48 9.43
C GLU A 173 -7.43 -21.06 8.84
N PRO A 174 -6.29 -20.48 8.42
CA PRO A 174 -6.34 -19.20 7.75
C PRO A 174 -7.08 -19.44 6.44
N HIS A 175 -8.02 -18.57 6.06
CA HIS A 175 -8.49 -18.51 4.68
C HIS A 175 -7.25 -18.39 3.79
N THR A 176 -6.86 -19.51 3.18
CA THR A 176 -5.48 -19.70 2.71
C THR A 176 -5.32 -19.18 1.29
N ARG A 177 -6.43 -18.87 0.60
CA ARG A 177 -6.43 -18.50 -0.80
C ARG A 177 -7.04 -17.14 -1.06
N VAL A 178 -6.39 -16.40 -1.95
CA VAL A 178 -6.87 -15.14 -2.53
C VAL A 178 -7.36 -15.42 -3.94
N GLN A 179 -8.36 -14.65 -4.38
CA GLN A 179 -8.67 -14.61 -5.80
C GLN A 179 -7.58 -13.79 -6.51
N LEU A 180 -7.12 -14.32 -7.64
CA LEU A 180 -6.14 -13.68 -8.50
C LEU A 180 -6.86 -13.11 -9.72
N LEU A 181 -6.51 -11.87 -10.08
CA LEU A 181 -7.05 -11.22 -11.26
C LEU A 181 -5.90 -10.79 -12.18
N PRO A 182 -5.72 -11.44 -13.34
CA PRO A 182 -4.75 -11.03 -14.35
C PRO A 182 -4.91 -9.57 -14.76
N ARG A 183 -3.79 -8.94 -15.13
CA ARG A 183 -3.78 -7.54 -15.60
C ARG A 183 -4.77 -7.20 -16.72
N PRO A 184 -4.88 -7.97 -17.83
CA PRO A 184 -5.85 -7.63 -18.89
C PRO A 184 -7.29 -7.62 -18.37
N ASP A 185 -7.65 -8.60 -17.55
CA ASP A 185 -9.00 -8.74 -16.99
C ASP A 185 -9.31 -7.61 -16.00
N ALA A 186 -8.34 -7.23 -15.16
CA ALA A 186 -8.48 -6.09 -14.26
C ALA A 186 -8.71 -4.78 -15.03
N ARG A 187 -8.01 -4.59 -16.16
CA ARG A 187 -8.20 -3.43 -17.03
C ARG A 187 -9.60 -3.43 -17.63
N GLU A 188 -10.05 -4.56 -18.17
CA GLU A 188 -11.38 -4.70 -18.76
C GLU A 188 -12.47 -4.38 -17.73
N GLN A 189 -12.39 -4.96 -16.53
CA GLN A 189 -13.36 -4.70 -15.46
C GLN A 189 -13.36 -3.24 -15.02
N LEU A 190 -12.19 -2.60 -14.95
CA LEU A 190 -12.10 -1.17 -14.63
C LEU A 190 -12.80 -0.29 -15.69
N LEU A 191 -12.60 -0.59 -16.97
CA LEU A 191 -13.22 0.15 -18.08
C LEU A 191 -14.75 -0.08 -18.16
N ALA A 192 -15.24 -1.19 -17.60
CA ALA A 192 -16.65 -1.47 -17.47
C ALA A 192 -17.33 -0.67 -16.34
N LEU A 193 -16.57 -0.08 -15.41
CA LEU A 193 -17.13 0.75 -14.35
C LEU A 193 -17.68 2.06 -14.90
N PRO A 194 -18.77 2.60 -14.32
CA PRO A 194 -19.32 3.86 -14.78
C PRO A 194 -18.38 5.03 -14.47
N THR A 195 -18.09 5.84 -15.47
CA THR A 195 -17.25 7.04 -15.35
C THR A 195 -18.11 8.31 -15.26
N LEU A 196 -17.69 9.27 -14.42
CA LEU A 196 -18.44 10.51 -14.19
C LEU A 196 -18.44 11.45 -15.42
N GLY A 197 -17.47 11.31 -16.33
CA GLY A 197 -17.37 12.12 -17.55
C GLY A 197 -18.41 11.77 -18.62
N ARG A 198 -18.94 10.54 -18.61
CA ARG A 198 -19.76 10.01 -19.72
C ARG A 198 -21.23 10.47 -19.68
N ARG A 199 -21.72 11.00 -18.57
CA ARG A 199 -23.15 11.35 -18.38
C ARG A 199 -23.63 12.59 -19.14
N ARG A 200 -22.75 13.40 -19.75
CA ARG A 200 -23.17 14.64 -20.44
C ARG A 200 -23.56 14.50 -21.92
N ARG A 201 -23.59 13.29 -22.50
CA ARG A 201 -23.82 13.11 -23.95
C ARG A 201 -25.18 12.54 -24.38
N PHE A 202 -26.08 12.21 -23.45
CA PHE A 202 -27.37 11.58 -23.79
C PHE A 202 -28.62 12.38 -23.38
N GLU A 203 -28.47 13.67 -23.07
CA GLU A 203 -29.61 14.59 -22.93
C GLU A 203 -29.66 15.51 -24.17
N ARG A 204 -30.19 15.00 -25.29
CA ARG A 204 -30.71 15.80 -26.41
C ARG A 204 -31.85 15.07 -27.09
#